data_AF-A0A494WCF6-F1
#
_entry.id   AF-A0A494WCF6-F1
#
_cell.length_a   1.000
_cell.length_b   1.000
_cell.length_c   1.000
_cell.angle_alpha   90.00
_cell.angle_beta   90.00
_cell.angle_gamma   90.00
#
_symmetry.space_group_name_H-M   'P 1'
#
loop_
_entity.id
_entity.type
_entity.pdbx_description
1 polymer ?
#
loop_
_entity_poly.entity_id
_entity_poly.type
_entity_poly.pdbx_seq_one_letter_code
_entity_poly.pdbx_strand_id
1 'polypeptide(L)'
;MSIEISPPHVDELKPRIAVIGVGGAGGNAIANMIAASVEGVDFIVANTDAQALNSSPAERRIQLGPQITEGLGAGSRPEIGKAAAEETIVSVEEALNGAHMCFITAGMGGGTGTGAAPVIAKAARDRGILTVGVVTKPFTFEGNRRMKSAEAGIEELQKHVDTLIVIPNQNLFLIANPNTTFKEAFQMADEVLQQGVRSITDLMIMPGLINLDFADVRSVMGEMGKAMMGTGEAEGDGRALQAAEKAIANPLLDGVSMRGAKGVIVSIVGGDDMRLMEVDEAANHIRELVDPDANIIWGSAFNDNLNGKIRVSVVATGIDSDNGGQAQPLTQPFSFASRPSVAVPQSAPAAPKPAVTLTPPTPAAPETEEAEALELDVPEAPAPAPVEPAASAPFSPPRPAAIFSDEDADEDELVLGEESAAPAAPAAAPAQPAPRVSTGGTLFERMAGLTRGSEKTSGADDAASGVDIPRFLNRQSNQ
;
A
#
# COMPACT_ATOMS: atom_id res chain seq x y z
N MET A 1 16.53 -62.66 -14.37
CA MET A 1 16.24 -61.41 -13.65
C MET A 1 16.76 -60.27 -14.52
N SER A 2 15.85 -59.61 -15.23
CA SER A 2 16.13 -58.36 -15.92
C SER A 2 16.37 -57.29 -14.85
N ILE A 3 17.58 -56.71 -14.84
CA ILE A 3 17.88 -55.57 -13.99
C ILE A 3 17.36 -54.34 -14.74
N GLU A 4 16.22 -53.83 -14.31
CA GLU A 4 15.75 -52.53 -14.75
C GLU A 4 16.59 -51.47 -14.05
N ILE A 5 17.59 -50.95 -14.78
CA ILE A 5 18.32 -49.75 -14.37
C ILE A 5 17.45 -48.57 -14.78
N SER A 6 16.50 -48.19 -13.92
CA SER A 6 15.88 -46.87 -14.03
C SER A 6 16.97 -45.81 -13.91
N PRO A 7 16.93 -44.74 -14.73
CA PRO A 7 17.89 -43.65 -14.60
C PRO A 7 17.83 -43.08 -13.18
N PRO A 8 18.98 -42.64 -12.60
CA PRO A 8 18.99 -42.04 -11.28
C PRO A 8 18.00 -40.88 -11.27
N HIS A 9 17.01 -40.95 -10.39
CA HIS A 9 16.14 -39.82 -10.10
C HIS A 9 17.03 -38.77 -9.43
N VAL A 10 17.47 -37.79 -10.20
CA VAL A 10 18.10 -36.60 -9.63
C VAL A 10 16.95 -35.82 -9.02
N ASP A 11 16.91 -35.73 -7.69
CA ASP A 11 15.98 -34.83 -7.02
C ASP A 11 16.28 -33.41 -7.54
N GLU A 12 15.46 -32.92 -8.47
CA GLU A 12 15.49 -31.51 -8.88
C GLU A 12 15.06 -30.69 -7.68
N LEU A 13 16.05 -30.27 -6.89
CA LEU A 13 15.89 -29.37 -5.75
C LEU A 13 15.42 -28.01 -6.28
N LYS A 14 14.10 -27.85 -6.46
CA LYS A 14 13.51 -26.56 -6.77
C LYS A 14 13.80 -25.60 -5.61
N PRO A 15 14.25 -24.36 -5.89
CA PRO A 15 14.50 -23.38 -4.85
C PRO A 15 13.19 -23.08 -4.13
N ARG A 16 13.17 -23.32 -2.82
CA ARG A 16 12.04 -22.95 -1.98
C ARG A 16 12.02 -21.44 -1.75
N ILE A 17 10.97 -20.78 -2.25
CA ILE A 17 10.77 -19.33 -2.14
C ILE A 17 9.65 -19.06 -1.14
N ALA A 18 9.91 -18.23 -0.15
CA ALA A 18 8.91 -17.78 0.83
C ALA A 18 8.53 -16.32 0.58
N VAL A 19 7.24 -15.98 0.71
CA VAL A 19 6.75 -14.61 0.63
C VAL A 19 6.07 -14.27 1.95
N ILE A 20 6.67 -13.35 2.72
CA ILE A 20 6.15 -12.91 4.01
C ILE A 20 5.54 -11.51 3.92
N GLY A 21 4.26 -11.42 4.26
CA GLY A 21 3.48 -10.19 4.25
C GLY A 21 3.36 -9.66 5.67
N VAL A 22 3.94 -8.48 5.91
CA VAL A 22 4.06 -7.90 7.24
C VAL A 22 3.07 -6.76 7.44
N GLY A 23 2.21 -6.89 8.44
CA GLY A 23 1.16 -5.93 8.75
C GLY A 23 -0.02 -5.98 7.77
N GLY A 24 -0.89 -4.96 7.83
CA GLY A 24 -2.12 -4.92 7.03
C GLY A 24 -1.90 -4.90 5.51
N ALA A 25 -1.09 -3.97 5.02
CA ALA A 25 -0.80 -3.86 3.58
C ALA A 25 -0.07 -5.09 3.03
N GLY A 26 0.90 -5.64 3.78
CA GLY A 26 1.57 -6.88 3.37
C GLY A 26 0.61 -8.08 3.34
N GLY A 27 -0.31 -8.16 4.30
CA GLY A 27 -1.38 -9.16 4.30
C GLY A 27 -2.34 -9.04 3.12
N ASN A 28 -2.72 -7.81 2.75
CA ASN A 28 -3.56 -7.55 1.57
C ASN A 28 -2.83 -7.93 0.28
N ALA A 29 -1.55 -7.56 0.15
CA ALA A 29 -0.74 -7.93 -1.01
C ALA A 29 -0.64 -9.45 -1.16
N ILE A 30 -0.45 -10.21 -0.07
CA ILE A 30 -0.47 -11.68 -0.11
C ILE A 30 -1.84 -12.22 -0.50
N ALA A 31 -2.93 -11.67 0.05
CA ALA A 31 -4.27 -12.08 -0.35
C ALA A 31 -4.51 -11.87 -1.85
N ASN A 32 -4.00 -10.77 -2.41
CA ASN A 32 -4.04 -10.50 -3.85
C ASN A 32 -3.16 -11.47 -4.66
N MET A 33 -1.95 -11.79 -4.19
CA MET A 33 -1.07 -12.79 -4.83
C MET A 33 -1.70 -14.18 -4.88
N ILE A 34 -2.37 -14.60 -3.79
CA ILE A 34 -3.09 -15.87 -3.72
C ILE A 34 -4.28 -15.85 -4.69
N ALA A 35 -5.07 -14.77 -4.71
CA ALA A 35 -6.18 -14.62 -5.65
C ALA A 35 -5.73 -14.64 -7.12
N ALA A 36 -4.56 -14.06 -7.40
CA ALA A 36 -3.93 -14.07 -8.72
C ALA A 36 -3.20 -15.39 -9.05
N SER A 37 -3.28 -16.40 -8.19
CA SER A 37 -2.72 -17.75 -8.40
C SER A 37 -1.22 -17.75 -8.71
N VAL A 38 -0.43 -16.98 -7.95
CA VAL A 38 1.04 -17.06 -8.05
C VAL A 38 1.52 -18.41 -7.50
N GLU A 39 2.18 -19.21 -8.34
CA GLU A 39 2.57 -20.59 -8.03
C GLU A 39 3.97 -20.69 -7.41
N GLY A 40 4.24 -21.83 -6.75
CA GLY A 40 5.57 -22.23 -6.26
C GLY A 40 6.18 -21.34 -5.17
N VAL A 41 5.36 -20.58 -4.46
CA VAL A 41 5.76 -19.73 -3.34
C VAL A 41 5.01 -20.11 -2.06
N ASP A 42 5.72 -20.10 -0.93
CA ASP A 42 5.12 -20.31 0.39
C ASP A 42 4.66 -18.95 0.96
N PHE A 43 3.34 -18.74 1.04
CA PHE A 43 2.79 -17.51 1.60
C PHE A 43 2.71 -17.55 3.13
N ILE A 44 3.29 -16.53 3.77
CA ILE A 44 3.29 -16.34 5.23
C ILE A 44 2.75 -14.94 5.53
N VAL A 45 1.75 -14.82 6.41
CA VAL A 45 1.29 -13.50 6.88
C VAL A 45 1.68 -13.31 8.33
N ALA A 46 2.32 -12.18 8.62
CA ALA A 46 2.77 -11.80 9.95
C ALA A 46 2.12 -10.47 10.36
N ASN A 47 1.26 -10.50 11.39
CA ASN A 47 0.56 -9.28 11.82
C ASN A 47 0.35 -9.25 13.33
N THR A 48 0.38 -8.06 13.92
CA THR A 48 0.03 -7.81 15.33
C THR A 48 -1.49 -7.76 15.55
N ASP A 49 -2.24 -7.49 14.49
CA ASP A 49 -3.71 -7.46 14.53
C ASP A 49 -4.28 -8.86 14.25
N ALA A 50 -4.92 -9.44 15.27
CA ALA A 50 -5.48 -10.78 15.19
C ALA A 50 -6.71 -10.87 14.28
N GLN A 51 -7.49 -9.79 14.15
CA GLN A 51 -8.67 -9.77 13.28
C GLN A 51 -8.24 -9.85 11.82
N ALA A 52 -7.28 -9.02 11.43
CA ALA A 52 -6.72 -9.03 10.08
C ALA A 52 -6.07 -10.39 9.76
N LEU A 53 -5.38 -11.00 10.72
CA LEU A 53 -4.75 -12.31 10.54
C LEU A 53 -5.79 -13.42 10.32
N ASN A 54 -6.88 -13.43 11.08
CA ASN A 54 -7.94 -14.44 10.94
C ASN A 54 -8.65 -14.39 9.59
N SER A 55 -8.78 -13.19 8.99
CA SER A 55 -9.34 -13.01 7.66
C SER A 55 -8.40 -13.36 6.50
N SER A 56 -7.11 -13.59 6.78
CA SER A 56 -6.12 -13.85 5.73
C SER A 56 -6.36 -15.21 5.06
N PRO A 57 -6.27 -15.32 3.72
CA PRO A 57 -6.36 -16.61 3.02
C PRO A 57 -5.06 -17.43 3.09
N ALA A 58 -3.97 -16.87 3.62
CA ALA A 58 -2.68 -17.56 3.69
C ALA A 58 -2.75 -18.79 4.61
N GLU A 59 -2.02 -19.85 4.23
CA GLU A 59 -1.93 -21.09 5.00
C GLU A 59 -1.15 -20.86 6.32
N ARG A 60 -0.03 -20.14 6.26
CA ARG A 60 0.80 -19.83 7.42
C ARG A 60 0.53 -18.43 7.93
N ARG A 61 0.13 -18.35 9.20
CA ARG A 61 -0.27 -17.11 9.88
C ARG A 61 0.50 -16.98 11.18
N ILE A 62 1.19 -15.87 11.37
CA ILE A 62 2.02 -15.59 12.54
C ILE A 62 1.47 -14.34 13.21
N GLN A 63 0.96 -14.49 14.42
CA GLN A 63 0.57 -13.35 15.24
C GLN A 63 1.81 -12.78 15.92
N LEU A 64 2.14 -11.53 15.60
CA LEU A 64 3.28 -10.83 16.18
C LEU A 64 2.91 -10.22 17.53
N GLY A 65 3.75 -10.42 18.54
CA GLY A 65 3.63 -9.80 19.85
C GLY A 65 2.28 -10.02 20.55
N PRO A 66 1.82 -11.28 20.74
CA PRO A 66 0.59 -11.55 21.45
C PRO A 66 0.58 -11.00 22.88
N GLN A 67 1.72 -10.91 23.56
CA GLN A 67 1.79 -10.34 24.91
C GLN A 67 1.82 -8.81 24.89
N ILE A 68 2.56 -8.21 23.95
CA ILE A 68 2.71 -6.74 23.88
C ILE A 68 1.45 -6.05 23.36
N THR A 69 0.79 -6.64 22.36
CA THR A 69 -0.31 -5.97 21.64
C THR A 69 -1.68 -6.51 21.99
N GLU A 70 -1.75 -7.66 22.68
CA GLU A 70 -3.00 -8.38 22.98
C GLU A 70 -3.85 -8.66 21.72
N GLY A 71 -3.21 -8.67 20.53
CA GLY A 71 -3.89 -8.86 19.25
C GLY A 71 -4.61 -7.62 18.69
N LEU A 72 -4.43 -6.44 19.30
CA LEU A 72 -5.09 -5.18 18.91
C LEU A 72 -4.28 -4.33 17.91
N GLY A 73 -3.10 -4.81 17.52
CA GLY A 73 -2.23 -4.11 16.57
C GLY A 73 -1.27 -3.09 17.21
N ALA A 74 -0.34 -2.58 16.40
CA ALA A 74 0.73 -1.68 16.85
C ALA A 74 0.34 -0.19 16.94
N GLY A 75 -0.91 0.19 16.66
CA GLY A 75 -1.39 1.57 16.84
C GLY A 75 -0.60 2.66 16.07
N SER A 76 -0.10 2.36 14.87
CA SER A 76 0.78 3.24 14.07
C SER A 76 2.12 3.63 14.75
N ARG A 77 2.60 2.80 15.68
CA ARG A 77 3.84 2.99 16.42
C ARG A 77 4.89 1.94 16.00
N PRO A 78 5.92 2.32 15.20
CA PRO A 78 6.93 1.38 14.71
C PRO A 78 7.68 0.65 15.82
N GLU A 79 7.92 1.30 16.96
CA GLU A 79 8.61 0.71 18.11
C GLU A 79 7.83 -0.47 18.71
N ILE A 80 6.50 -0.42 18.68
CA ILE A 80 5.64 -1.54 19.11
C ILE A 80 5.73 -2.68 18.09
N GLY A 81 5.67 -2.36 16.80
CA GLY A 81 5.81 -3.35 15.73
C GLY A 81 7.15 -4.09 15.80
N LYS A 82 8.23 -3.36 16.10
CA LYS A 82 9.56 -3.92 16.30
C LYS A 82 9.61 -4.87 17.51
N ALA A 83 9.16 -4.41 18.68
CA ALA A 83 9.17 -5.23 19.90
C ALA A 83 8.28 -6.48 19.75
N ALA A 84 7.14 -6.36 19.05
CA ALA A 84 6.26 -7.47 18.74
C ALA A 84 6.92 -8.52 17.83
N ALA A 85 7.74 -8.09 16.86
CA ALA A 85 8.50 -8.99 16.01
C ALA A 85 9.63 -9.69 16.77
N GLU A 86 10.33 -8.97 17.66
CA GLU A 86 11.37 -9.53 18.53
C GLU A 86 10.80 -10.59 19.49
N GLU A 87 9.61 -10.36 20.04
CA GLU A 87 8.90 -11.33 20.90
C GLU A 87 8.63 -12.66 20.18
N THR A 88 8.22 -12.59 18.90
CA THR A 88 7.75 -13.76 18.13
C THR A 88 8.76 -14.23 17.07
N ILE A 89 10.03 -13.83 17.18
CA ILE A 89 11.02 -14.07 16.13
C ILE A 89 11.28 -15.56 15.88
N VAL A 90 11.21 -16.39 16.93
CA VAL A 90 11.41 -17.85 16.83
C VAL A 90 10.40 -18.48 15.88
N SER A 91 9.13 -18.07 15.95
CA SER A 91 8.09 -18.60 15.05
C SER A 91 8.27 -18.14 13.60
N VAL A 92 8.77 -16.92 13.40
CA VAL A 92 9.13 -16.43 12.05
C VAL A 92 10.29 -17.24 11.48
N GLU A 93 11.31 -17.46 12.28
CA GLU A 93 12.48 -18.25 11.93
C GLU A 93 12.12 -19.71 11.57
N GLU A 94 11.22 -20.32 12.34
CA GLU A 94 10.69 -21.65 12.05
C GLU A 94 9.95 -21.70 10.73
N ALA A 95 9.14 -20.68 10.42
CA ALA A 95 8.41 -20.60 9.16
C ALA A 95 9.34 -20.44 7.94
N LEU A 96 10.47 -19.75 8.12
CA LEU A 96 11.50 -19.53 7.10
C LEU A 96 12.51 -20.67 6.95
N ASN A 97 12.51 -21.67 7.84
CA ASN A 97 13.42 -22.82 7.76
C ASN A 97 13.36 -23.48 6.38
N GLY A 98 14.51 -23.64 5.72
CA GLY A 98 14.63 -24.29 4.41
C GLY A 98 14.23 -23.42 3.20
N ALA A 99 13.90 -22.14 3.40
CA ALA A 99 13.76 -21.19 2.30
C ALA A 99 15.15 -20.77 1.79
N HIS A 100 15.30 -20.68 0.46
CA HIS A 100 16.51 -20.18 -0.20
C HIS A 100 16.40 -18.69 -0.48
N MET A 101 15.17 -18.23 -0.70
CA MET A 101 14.83 -16.84 -0.99
C MET A 101 13.60 -16.43 -0.18
N CYS A 102 13.60 -15.20 0.33
CA CYS A 102 12.47 -14.63 1.06
C CYS A 102 12.13 -13.24 0.52
N PHE A 103 10.88 -13.07 0.09
CA PHE A 103 10.31 -11.76 -0.23
C PHE A 103 9.59 -11.21 0.99
N ILE A 104 9.93 -10.01 1.42
CA ILE A 104 9.28 -9.32 2.54
C ILE A 104 8.46 -8.18 1.96
N THR A 105 7.13 -8.33 2.00
CA THR A 105 6.19 -7.31 1.53
C THR A 105 5.55 -6.55 2.69
N ALA A 106 5.61 -5.22 2.64
CA ALA A 106 5.06 -4.37 3.70
C ALA A 106 4.68 -2.98 3.18
N GLY A 107 3.64 -2.39 3.77
CA GLY A 107 3.32 -0.97 3.61
C GLY A 107 4.03 -0.15 4.69
N MET A 108 4.86 0.80 4.27
CA MET A 108 5.66 1.61 5.18
C MET A 108 4.87 2.82 5.70
N GLY A 109 5.21 3.25 6.92
CA GLY A 109 4.59 4.38 7.61
C GLY A 109 3.56 3.98 8.66
N GLY A 110 3.08 2.73 8.64
CA GLY A 110 2.30 2.13 9.73
C GLY A 110 3.16 1.78 10.95
N GLY A 111 2.58 1.04 11.90
CA GLY A 111 3.31 0.52 13.07
C GLY A 111 3.97 -0.83 12.79
N THR A 112 3.15 -1.83 12.44
CA THR A 112 3.60 -3.21 12.26
C THR A 112 4.56 -3.36 11.08
N GLY A 113 4.17 -2.97 9.87
CA GLY A 113 5.03 -3.09 8.68
C GLY A 113 6.38 -2.40 8.86
N THR A 114 6.36 -1.12 9.24
CA THR A 114 7.56 -0.30 9.44
C THR A 114 8.52 -0.85 10.51
N GLY A 115 7.99 -1.38 11.62
CA GLY A 115 8.79 -1.84 12.75
C GLY A 115 9.22 -3.30 12.67
N ALA A 116 8.34 -4.18 12.19
CA ALA A 116 8.55 -5.62 12.17
C ALA A 116 9.34 -6.07 10.93
N ALA A 117 9.12 -5.45 9.76
CA ALA A 117 9.77 -5.88 8.52
C ALA A 117 11.31 -5.89 8.62
N PRO A 118 11.99 -4.87 9.20
CA PRO A 118 13.45 -4.90 9.37
C PRO A 118 13.94 -6.03 10.27
N VAL A 119 13.19 -6.38 11.32
CA VAL A 119 13.55 -7.47 12.25
C VAL A 119 13.45 -8.83 11.55
N ILE A 120 12.37 -9.03 10.80
CA ILE A 120 12.14 -10.25 10.00
C ILE A 120 13.21 -10.37 8.91
N ALA A 121 13.54 -9.26 8.23
CA ALA A 121 14.61 -9.22 7.23
C ALA A 121 15.95 -9.62 7.80
N LYS A 122 16.30 -9.08 8.97
CA LYS A 122 17.53 -9.43 9.65
C LYS A 122 17.59 -10.93 9.97
N ALA A 123 16.53 -11.50 10.53
CA ALA A 123 16.48 -12.92 10.84
C ALA A 123 16.61 -13.82 9.60
N ALA A 124 15.99 -13.42 8.47
CA ALA A 124 16.14 -14.13 7.21
C ALA A 124 17.59 -14.07 6.68
N ARG A 125 18.19 -12.87 6.69
CA ARG A 125 19.55 -12.64 6.20
C ARG A 125 20.62 -13.31 7.06
N ASP A 126 20.48 -13.28 8.38
CA ASP A 126 21.38 -13.95 9.32
C ASP A 126 21.41 -15.48 9.11
N ARG A 127 20.36 -16.04 8.49
CA ARG A 127 20.24 -17.46 8.10
C ARG A 127 20.75 -17.76 6.69
N GLY A 128 21.28 -16.76 5.99
CA GLY A 128 21.81 -16.91 4.63
C GLY A 128 20.75 -16.99 3.52
N ILE A 129 19.50 -16.60 3.83
CA ILE A 129 18.40 -16.55 2.87
C ILE A 129 18.54 -15.28 2.03
N LEU A 130 18.46 -15.39 0.70
CA LEU A 130 18.44 -14.21 -0.18
C LEU A 130 17.19 -13.39 0.12
N THR A 131 17.36 -12.22 0.72
CA THR A 131 16.26 -11.44 1.30
C THR A 131 15.97 -10.22 0.44
N VAL A 132 14.78 -10.18 -0.16
CA VAL A 132 14.32 -9.08 -1.01
C VAL A 132 13.14 -8.37 -0.33
N GLY A 133 13.32 -7.10 0.01
CA GLY A 133 12.22 -6.26 0.50
C GLY A 133 11.45 -5.66 -0.68
N VAL A 134 10.12 -5.75 -0.67
CA VAL A 134 9.24 -5.09 -1.64
C VAL A 134 8.24 -4.25 -0.85
N VAL A 135 8.45 -2.94 -0.79
CA VAL A 135 7.71 -2.08 0.14
C VAL A 135 7.12 -0.86 -0.54
N THR A 136 5.97 -0.41 -0.03
CA THR A 136 5.32 0.81 -0.51
C THR A 136 5.58 2.01 0.40
N LYS A 137 5.79 3.19 -0.18
CA LYS A 137 5.69 4.46 0.52
C LYS A 137 4.23 4.93 0.52
N PRO A 138 3.76 5.56 1.60
CA PRO A 138 2.38 6.05 1.70
C PRO A 138 2.11 7.17 0.68
N PHE A 139 0.84 7.41 0.39
CA PHE A 139 0.44 8.58 -0.38
C PHE A 139 0.67 9.87 0.41
N THR A 140 0.90 10.98 -0.29
CA THR A 140 1.11 12.29 0.36
C THR A 140 -0.10 12.72 1.21
N PHE A 141 -1.32 12.36 0.78
CA PHE A 141 -2.55 12.68 1.52
C PHE A 141 -2.66 11.96 2.87
N GLU A 142 -1.94 10.86 3.10
CA GLU A 142 -1.95 10.15 4.37
C GLU A 142 -1.20 10.90 5.48
N GLY A 143 -0.48 11.96 5.10
CA GLY A 143 0.12 12.94 5.99
C GLY A 143 1.61 12.73 6.25
N ASN A 144 2.29 13.84 6.54
CA ASN A 144 3.74 13.91 6.70
C ASN A 144 4.30 13.00 7.81
N ARG A 145 3.52 12.75 8.88
CA ARG A 145 3.95 11.86 9.96
C ARG A 145 4.14 10.42 9.44
N ARG A 146 3.21 9.95 8.60
CA ARG A 146 3.28 8.60 8.01
C ARG A 146 4.45 8.50 7.03
N MET A 147 4.67 9.53 6.21
CA MET A 147 5.82 9.60 5.29
C MET A 147 7.17 9.55 6.03
N LYS A 148 7.35 10.35 7.10
CA LYS A 148 8.58 10.33 7.91
C LYS A 148 8.84 8.98 8.56
N SER A 149 7.78 8.34 9.07
CA SER A 149 7.86 6.98 9.62
C SER A 149 8.27 5.98 8.54
N ALA A 150 7.73 6.11 7.33
CA ALA A 150 8.07 5.26 6.20
C ALA A 150 9.53 5.40 5.78
N GLU A 151 10.05 6.63 5.66
CA GLU A 151 11.44 6.89 5.32
C GLU A 151 12.41 6.27 6.34
N ALA A 152 12.15 6.48 7.63
CA ALA A 152 12.96 5.89 8.70
C ALA A 152 12.93 4.36 8.67
N GLY A 153 11.76 3.76 8.43
CA GLY A 153 11.63 2.31 8.31
C GLY A 153 12.31 1.74 7.07
N ILE A 154 12.28 2.46 5.94
CA ILE A 154 12.96 2.06 4.68
C ILE A 154 14.47 2.09 4.88
N GLU A 155 14.99 3.15 5.52
CA GLU A 155 16.42 3.26 5.85
C GLU A 155 16.88 2.12 6.76
N GLU A 156 16.07 1.75 7.76
CA GLU A 156 16.40 0.64 8.64
C GLU A 156 16.29 -0.72 7.92
N LEU A 157 15.25 -0.94 7.12
CA LEU A 157 15.06 -2.16 6.35
C LEU A 157 16.21 -2.38 5.35
N GLN A 158 16.69 -1.32 4.70
CA GLN A 158 17.79 -1.36 3.73
C GLN A 158 19.07 -1.98 4.31
N LYS A 159 19.31 -1.85 5.62
CA LYS A 159 20.50 -2.41 6.28
C LYS A 159 20.44 -3.94 6.43
N HIS A 160 19.24 -4.52 6.35
CA HIS A 160 18.98 -5.92 6.68
C HIS A 160 18.46 -6.74 5.49
N VAL A 161 18.33 -6.15 4.31
CA VAL A 161 17.95 -6.85 3.05
C VAL A 161 19.09 -6.81 2.05
N ASP A 162 19.14 -7.77 1.14
CA ASP A 162 20.11 -7.79 0.05
C ASP A 162 19.71 -6.82 -1.07
N THR A 163 18.40 -6.78 -1.36
CA THR A 163 17.79 -5.84 -2.30
C THR A 163 16.49 -5.28 -1.72
N LEU A 164 16.24 -3.98 -1.89
CA LEU A 164 15.03 -3.28 -1.46
C LEU A 164 14.36 -2.58 -2.64
N ILE A 165 13.25 -3.13 -3.11
CA ILE A 165 12.36 -2.52 -4.10
C ILE A 165 11.41 -1.57 -3.37
N VAL A 166 11.51 -0.27 -3.69
CA VAL A 166 10.67 0.77 -3.07
C VAL A 166 9.67 1.29 -4.08
N ILE A 167 8.38 1.12 -3.78
CA ILE A 167 7.27 1.56 -4.63
C ILE A 167 6.68 2.86 -4.06
N PRO A 168 6.85 4.00 -4.73
CA PRO A 168 6.22 5.24 -4.32
C PRO A 168 4.74 5.26 -4.73
N ASN A 169 3.80 5.11 -3.78
CA ASN A 169 2.37 5.12 -4.11
C ASN A 169 1.92 6.42 -4.79
N GLN A 170 2.63 7.52 -4.56
CA GLN A 170 2.38 8.79 -5.24
C GLN A 170 2.46 8.67 -6.77
N ASN A 171 3.32 7.80 -7.30
CA ASN A 171 3.51 7.63 -8.75
C ASN A 171 2.35 6.83 -9.38
N LEU A 172 1.55 6.13 -8.57
CA LEU A 172 0.35 5.45 -9.07
C LEU A 172 -0.68 6.43 -9.61
N PHE A 173 -0.70 7.69 -9.14
CA PHE A 173 -1.56 8.73 -9.69
C PHE A 173 -1.22 9.14 -11.14
N LEU A 174 0.01 8.87 -11.59
CA LEU A 174 0.41 9.13 -12.99
C LEU A 174 -0.17 8.08 -13.95
N ILE A 175 -0.58 6.94 -13.40
CA ILE A 175 -1.13 5.80 -14.13
C ILE A 175 -2.65 5.71 -13.92
N ALA A 176 -3.18 6.32 -12.86
CA ALA A 176 -4.60 6.33 -12.51
C ALA A 176 -5.41 7.38 -13.31
N ASN A 177 -6.70 7.13 -13.45
CA ASN A 177 -7.64 8.05 -14.09
C ASN A 177 -8.24 9.03 -13.05
N PRO A 178 -8.76 10.20 -13.45
CA PRO A 178 -9.40 11.14 -12.53
C PRO A 178 -10.59 10.57 -11.75
N ASN A 179 -11.19 9.50 -12.27
CA ASN A 179 -12.33 8.80 -11.65
C ASN A 179 -11.91 7.67 -10.70
N THR A 180 -10.61 7.38 -10.59
CA THR A 180 -10.10 6.31 -9.72
C THR A 180 -10.45 6.60 -8.27
N THR A 181 -11.16 5.67 -7.64
CA THR A 181 -11.59 5.81 -6.25
C THR A 181 -10.44 5.55 -5.29
N PHE A 182 -10.63 5.96 -4.04
CA PHE A 182 -9.65 5.70 -2.98
C PHE A 182 -9.35 4.21 -2.81
N LYS A 183 -10.38 3.35 -2.88
CA LYS A 183 -10.23 1.90 -2.75
C LYS A 183 -9.40 1.34 -3.91
N GLU A 184 -9.67 1.78 -5.12
CA GLU A 184 -8.94 1.36 -6.32
C GLU A 184 -7.46 1.80 -6.24
N ALA A 185 -7.15 2.98 -5.71
CA ALA A 185 -5.77 3.43 -5.56
C ALA A 185 -4.93 2.50 -4.64
N PHE A 186 -5.51 1.99 -3.55
CA PHE A 186 -4.82 1.00 -2.71
C PHE A 186 -4.73 -0.37 -3.39
N GLN A 187 -5.75 -0.76 -4.15
CA GLN A 187 -5.71 -1.99 -4.93
C GLN A 187 -4.61 -1.94 -6.00
N MET A 188 -4.41 -0.79 -6.65
CA MET A 188 -3.28 -0.57 -7.56
C MET A 188 -1.93 -0.72 -6.84
N ALA A 189 -1.81 -0.26 -5.60
CA ALA A 189 -0.59 -0.45 -4.82
C ALA A 189 -0.33 -1.95 -4.50
N ASP A 190 -1.39 -2.69 -4.16
CA ASP A 190 -1.32 -4.13 -3.92
C ASP A 190 -0.97 -4.91 -5.20
N GLU A 191 -1.48 -4.48 -6.36
CA GLU A 191 -1.12 -5.02 -7.68
C GLU A 191 0.36 -4.77 -8.01
N VAL A 192 0.90 -3.60 -7.70
CA VAL A 192 2.33 -3.32 -7.94
C VAL A 192 3.23 -4.13 -6.99
N LEU A 193 2.84 -4.32 -5.73
CA LEU A 193 3.52 -5.23 -4.81
C LEU A 193 3.53 -6.67 -5.33
N GLN A 194 2.39 -7.13 -5.85
CA GLN A 194 2.25 -8.43 -6.50
C GLN A 194 3.20 -8.55 -7.70
N GLN A 195 3.19 -7.56 -8.60
CA GLN A 195 4.09 -7.53 -9.77
C GLN A 195 5.56 -7.56 -9.36
N GLY A 196 5.92 -6.88 -8.26
CA GLY A 196 7.25 -6.89 -7.66
C GLY A 196 7.78 -8.29 -7.39
N VAL A 197 7.00 -9.08 -6.66
CA VAL A 197 7.34 -10.47 -6.34
C VAL A 197 7.27 -11.35 -7.60
N ARG A 198 6.17 -11.21 -8.35
CA ARG A 198 5.87 -12.04 -9.53
C ARG A 198 6.96 -11.95 -10.61
N SER A 199 7.49 -10.75 -10.86
CA SER A 199 8.48 -10.49 -11.90
C SER A 199 9.73 -11.38 -11.80
N ILE A 200 10.09 -11.76 -10.57
CA ILE A 200 11.26 -12.60 -10.27
C ILE A 200 10.84 -14.07 -10.08
N THR A 201 9.74 -14.33 -9.38
CA THR A 201 9.30 -15.71 -9.10
C THR A 201 8.88 -16.45 -10.36
N ASP A 202 8.24 -15.75 -11.32
CA ASP A 202 7.78 -16.33 -12.57
C ASP A 202 8.94 -16.92 -13.39
N LEU A 203 10.12 -16.28 -13.36
CA LEU A 203 11.32 -16.71 -14.11
C LEU A 203 12.01 -17.95 -13.54
N MET A 204 11.73 -18.28 -12.28
CA MET A 204 12.37 -19.38 -11.57
C MET A 204 11.48 -20.62 -11.51
N ILE A 205 10.16 -20.42 -11.49
CA ILE A 205 9.18 -21.48 -11.19
C ILE A 205 8.49 -21.95 -12.47
N MET A 206 8.09 -21.02 -13.34
CA MET A 206 7.34 -21.37 -14.54
C MET A 206 8.27 -21.86 -15.64
N PRO A 207 7.81 -22.80 -16.49
CA PRO A 207 8.54 -23.19 -17.68
C PRO A 207 8.72 -21.99 -18.62
N GLY A 208 9.93 -21.81 -19.10
CA GLY A 208 10.31 -20.75 -20.01
C GLY A 208 11.30 -21.23 -21.07
N LEU A 209 11.48 -20.43 -22.12
CA LEU A 209 12.52 -20.67 -23.13
C LEU A 209 13.91 -20.47 -22.52
N ILE A 210 14.02 -19.49 -21.62
CA ILE A 210 15.23 -19.09 -20.92
C ILE A 210 14.87 -19.05 -19.44
N ASN A 211 14.98 -20.19 -18.78
CA ASN A 211 14.84 -20.28 -17.33
C ASN A 211 16.09 -19.71 -16.67
N LEU A 212 15.88 -18.96 -15.59
CA LEU A 212 16.97 -18.47 -14.76
C LEU A 212 17.22 -19.43 -13.61
N ASP A 213 18.48 -19.70 -13.32
CA ASP A 213 18.83 -20.42 -12.12
C ASP A 213 18.87 -19.47 -10.89
N PHE A 214 18.84 -20.06 -9.70
CA PHE A 214 18.89 -19.27 -8.47
C PHE A 214 20.24 -18.56 -8.26
N ALA A 215 21.33 -19.10 -8.82
CA ALA A 215 22.65 -18.52 -8.66
C ALA A 215 22.79 -17.21 -9.45
N ASP A 216 22.22 -17.15 -10.64
CA ASP A 216 22.11 -15.97 -11.49
C ASP A 216 21.34 -14.86 -10.76
N VAL A 217 20.13 -15.16 -10.27
CA VAL A 217 19.32 -14.20 -9.50
C VAL A 217 20.08 -13.71 -8.26
N ARG A 218 20.72 -14.62 -7.52
CA ARG A 218 21.52 -14.28 -6.34
C ARG A 218 22.72 -13.40 -6.68
N SER A 219 23.35 -13.59 -7.84
CA SER A 219 24.51 -12.80 -8.28
C SER A 219 24.15 -11.34 -8.58
N VAL A 220 22.93 -11.09 -9.05
CA VAL A 220 22.45 -9.73 -9.37
C VAL A 220 21.73 -9.08 -8.19
N MET A 221 21.01 -9.81 -7.35
CA MET A 221 20.27 -9.23 -6.22
C MET A 221 21.04 -9.24 -4.89
N GLY A 222 22.19 -9.91 -4.84
CA GLY A 222 23.02 -9.97 -3.64
C GLY A 222 23.67 -8.62 -3.34
N GLU A 223 23.39 -8.07 -2.16
CA GLU A 223 24.04 -6.86 -1.61
C GLU A 223 23.94 -5.59 -2.48
N MET A 224 22.92 -5.47 -3.33
CA MET A 224 22.74 -4.33 -4.24
C MET A 224 21.99 -3.14 -3.63
N GLY A 225 21.40 -3.30 -2.45
CA GLY A 225 20.73 -2.19 -1.76
C GLY A 225 19.43 -1.80 -2.46
N LYS A 226 19.26 -0.54 -2.88
CA LYS A 226 17.99 -0.06 -3.45
C LYS A 226 17.78 -0.56 -4.88
N ALA A 227 16.52 -0.87 -5.18
CA ALA A 227 16.06 -1.28 -6.48
C ALA A 227 14.74 -0.60 -6.86
N MET A 228 14.48 -0.56 -8.16
CA MET A 228 13.23 -0.06 -8.74
C MET A 228 12.72 -1.03 -9.79
N MET A 229 11.42 -0.98 -10.05
CA MET A 229 10.75 -1.87 -10.99
C MET A 229 9.85 -1.09 -11.93
N GLY A 230 9.87 -1.46 -13.21
CA GLY A 230 8.91 -1.02 -14.21
C GLY A 230 8.31 -2.22 -14.94
N THR A 231 7.00 -2.16 -15.18
CA THR A 231 6.26 -3.20 -15.89
C THR A 231 5.51 -2.60 -17.08
N GLY A 232 5.46 -3.33 -18.19
CA GLY A 232 4.78 -2.91 -19.41
C GLY A 232 4.09 -4.09 -20.07
N GLU A 233 2.88 -3.85 -20.60
CA GLU A 233 2.10 -4.84 -21.35
C GLU A 233 1.67 -4.28 -22.70
N ALA A 234 1.74 -5.10 -23.73
CA ALA A 234 1.23 -4.77 -25.05
C ALA A 234 0.72 -6.01 -25.79
N GLU A 235 -0.07 -5.76 -26.83
CA GLU A 235 -0.75 -6.75 -27.66
C GLU A 235 -0.66 -6.37 -29.15
N GLY A 236 -0.86 -7.33 -30.05
CA GLY A 236 -0.81 -7.11 -31.49
C GLY A 236 0.61 -7.10 -32.09
N ASP A 237 0.75 -6.48 -33.25
CA ASP A 237 2.03 -6.42 -33.98
C ASP A 237 3.03 -5.50 -33.28
N GLY A 238 4.27 -5.96 -33.11
CA GLY A 238 5.30 -5.21 -32.39
C GLY A 238 5.06 -5.09 -30.88
N ARG A 239 4.21 -5.95 -30.31
CA ARG A 239 3.90 -5.97 -28.86
C ARG A 239 5.13 -6.09 -27.97
N ALA A 240 6.17 -6.82 -28.37
CA ALA A 240 7.38 -6.94 -27.56
C ALA A 240 8.10 -5.60 -27.36
N LEU A 241 8.34 -4.86 -28.44
CA LEU A 241 8.98 -3.56 -28.40
C LEU A 241 8.13 -2.56 -27.59
N GLN A 242 6.82 -2.51 -27.87
CA GLN A 242 5.91 -1.63 -27.13
C GLN A 242 5.83 -1.95 -25.63
N ALA A 243 5.85 -3.24 -25.26
CA ALA A 243 5.87 -3.65 -23.87
C ALA A 243 7.18 -3.24 -23.18
N ALA A 244 8.32 -3.38 -23.87
CA ALA A 244 9.62 -2.93 -23.38
C ALA A 244 9.67 -1.39 -23.19
N GLU A 245 9.20 -0.62 -24.17
CA GLU A 245 9.09 0.84 -24.08
C GLU A 245 8.21 1.27 -22.89
N LYS A 246 7.05 0.63 -22.70
CA LYS A 246 6.16 0.89 -21.56
C LYS A 246 6.81 0.52 -20.23
N ALA A 247 7.57 -0.56 -20.17
CA ALA A 247 8.25 -0.99 -18.96
C ALA A 247 9.30 0.02 -18.51
N ILE A 248 10.07 0.58 -19.46
CA ILE A 248 11.10 1.59 -19.20
C ILE A 248 10.49 2.96 -18.89
N ALA A 249 9.43 3.34 -19.61
CA ALA A 249 8.71 4.59 -19.39
C ALA A 249 7.76 4.54 -18.18
N ASN A 250 7.75 3.44 -17.43
CA ASN A 250 6.86 3.27 -16.30
C ASN A 250 7.20 4.29 -15.19
N PRO A 251 6.21 5.07 -14.68
CA PRO A 251 6.44 6.05 -13.62
C PRO A 251 7.04 5.47 -12.32
N LEU A 252 6.98 4.16 -12.11
CA LEU A 252 7.62 3.49 -10.98
C LEU A 252 9.15 3.40 -11.08
N LEU A 253 9.72 3.68 -12.26
CA LEU A 253 11.16 3.86 -12.49
C LEU A 253 11.59 5.34 -12.45
N ASP A 254 10.65 6.28 -12.25
CA ASP A 254 10.90 7.71 -12.44
C ASP A 254 11.93 8.27 -11.46
N GLY A 255 12.83 9.12 -11.98
CA GLY A 255 13.93 9.74 -11.24
C GLY A 255 15.25 8.96 -11.22
N VAL A 256 15.30 7.75 -11.78
CA VAL A 256 16.53 6.96 -11.91
C VAL A 256 16.86 6.70 -13.36
N SER A 257 18.09 7.08 -13.75
CA SER A 257 18.63 6.64 -15.03
C SER A 257 18.96 5.15 -14.95
N MET A 258 18.40 4.34 -15.85
CA MET A 258 18.78 2.93 -16.03
C MET A 258 20.29 2.74 -16.29
N ARG A 259 20.97 3.81 -16.73
CA ARG A 259 22.44 3.87 -16.86
C ARG A 259 23.20 3.87 -15.54
N GLY A 260 22.53 4.02 -14.40
CA GLY A 260 23.18 3.96 -13.08
C GLY A 260 23.04 2.60 -12.40
N ALA A 261 22.31 1.65 -12.99
CA ALA A 261 22.04 0.36 -12.38
C ALA A 261 23.23 -0.59 -12.57
N LYS A 262 23.72 -1.20 -11.50
CA LYS A 262 24.82 -2.19 -11.54
C LYS A 262 24.34 -3.57 -11.97
N GLY A 263 23.07 -3.87 -11.70
CA GLY A 263 22.44 -5.14 -12.07
C GLY A 263 21.01 -4.92 -12.55
N VAL A 264 20.64 -5.58 -13.64
CA VAL A 264 19.30 -5.48 -14.23
C VAL A 264 18.75 -6.87 -14.50
N ILE A 265 17.56 -7.16 -13.98
CA ILE A 265 16.80 -8.37 -14.30
C ILE A 265 15.68 -7.97 -15.24
N VAL A 266 15.61 -8.65 -16.39
CA VAL A 266 14.51 -8.48 -17.34
C VAL A 266 13.72 -9.77 -17.44
N SER A 267 12.42 -9.64 -17.22
CA SER A 267 11.44 -10.72 -17.27
C SER A 267 10.52 -10.51 -18.46
N ILE A 268 10.50 -11.46 -19.40
CA ILE A 268 9.62 -11.42 -20.57
C ILE A 268 8.63 -12.57 -20.45
N VAL A 269 7.36 -12.25 -20.22
CA VAL A 269 6.29 -13.24 -20.05
C VAL A 269 5.26 -13.09 -21.15
N GLY A 270 4.93 -14.18 -21.84
CA GLY A 270 3.94 -14.20 -22.93
C GLY A 270 3.25 -15.55 -23.03
N GLY A 271 2.30 -15.68 -23.94
CA GLY A 271 1.69 -16.98 -24.26
C GLY A 271 2.60 -17.88 -25.10
N ASP A 272 2.12 -19.09 -25.40
CA ASP A 272 2.79 -20.04 -26.32
C ASP A 272 2.98 -19.48 -27.74
N ASP A 273 2.31 -18.38 -28.07
CA ASP A 273 2.41 -17.67 -29.33
C ASP A 273 3.60 -16.69 -29.40
N MET A 274 4.36 -16.55 -28.31
CA MET A 274 5.55 -15.71 -28.21
C MET A 274 6.70 -16.25 -29.08
N ARG A 275 7.27 -15.39 -29.93
CA ARG A 275 8.32 -15.76 -30.90
C ARG A 275 9.69 -15.32 -30.41
N LEU A 276 10.73 -16.06 -30.84
CA LEU A 276 12.12 -15.72 -30.52
C LEU A 276 12.52 -14.30 -30.96
N MET A 277 12.06 -13.87 -32.15
CA MET A 277 12.33 -12.51 -32.65
C MET A 277 11.73 -11.43 -31.75
N GLU A 278 10.55 -11.68 -31.18
CA GLU A 278 9.91 -10.73 -30.26
C GLU A 278 10.73 -10.60 -28.96
N VAL A 279 11.24 -11.72 -28.43
CA VAL A 279 12.10 -11.74 -27.25
C VAL A 279 13.42 -11.01 -27.51
N ASP A 280 14.05 -11.24 -28.66
CA ASP A 280 15.30 -10.59 -29.07
C ASP A 280 15.13 -9.07 -29.26
N GLU A 281 14.04 -8.63 -29.90
CA GLU A 281 13.73 -7.21 -30.08
C GLU A 281 13.55 -6.48 -28.74
N ALA A 282 12.76 -7.05 -27.82
CA ALA A 282 12.58 -6.46 -26.48
C ALA A 282 13.91 -6.42 -25.71
N ALA A 283 14.72 -7.47 -25.81
CA ALA A 283 15.98 -7.56 -25.09
C ALA A 283 17.02 -6.56 -25.59
N ASN A 284 17.18 -6.44 -26.92
CA ASN A 284 18.10 -5.49 -27.51
C ASN A 284 17.69 -4.04 -27.19
N HIS A 285 16.40 -3.73 -27.21
CA HIS A 285 15.92 -2.39 -26.89
C HIS A 285 16.26 -1.97 -25.45
N ILE A 286 16.04 -2.85 -24.46
CA ILE A 286 16.38 -2.54 -23.06
C ILE A 286 17.91 -2.45 -22.88
N ARG A 287 18.68 -3.30 -23.56
CA ARG A 287 20.16 -3.29 -23.49
C ARG A 287 20.76 -1.96 -23.95
N GLU A 288 20.17 -1.30 -24.94
CA GLU A 288 20.64 0.01 -25.43
C GLU A 288 20.47 1.15 -24.41
N LEU A 289 19.60 0.96 -23.42
CA LEU A 289 19.23 1.99 -22.44
C LEU A 289 19.86 1.77 -21.05
N VAL A 290 20.37 0.56 -20.80
CA VAL A 290 21.09 0.17 -19.59
C VAL A 290 22.58 0.48 -19.72
N ASP A 291 23.29 0.57 -18.59
CA ASP A 291 24.74 0.75 -18.60
C ASP A 291 25.46 -0.43 -19.28
N PRO A 292 26.46 -0.19 -20.16
CA PRO A 292 27.22 -1.26 -20.82
C PRO A 292 27.95 -2.20 -19.86
N ASP A 293 28.32 -1.73 -18.67
CA ASP A 293 29.02 -2.50 -17.65
C ASP A 293 28.06 -3.13 -16.62
N ALA A 294 26.74 -2.93 -16.75
CA ALA A 294 25.76 -3.56 -15.89
C ALA A 294 25.69 -5.07 -16.10
N ASN A 295 25.51 -5.83 -15.02
CA ASN A 295 25.20 -7.24 -15.10
C ASN A 295 23.71 -7.43 -15.46
N ILE A 296 23.42 -7.81 -16.70
CA ILE A 296 22.05 -7.98 -17.20
C ILE A 296 21.69 -9.46 -17.29
N ILE A 297 20.58 -9.82 -16.64
CA ILE A 297 20.01 -11.16 -16.66
C ILE A 297 18.68 -11.14 -17.41
N TRP A 298 18.50 -12.08 -18.33
CA TRP A 298 17.30 -12.24 -19.14
C TRP A 298 16.60 -13.53 -18.79
N GLY A 299 15.33 -13.42 -18.38
CA GLY A 299 14.46 -14.57 -18.24
C GLY A 299 13.25 -14.45 -19.15
N SER A 300 12.74 -15.59 -19.58
CA SER A 300 11.45 -15.67 -20.25
C SER A 300 10.62 -16.76 -19.62
N ALA A 301 9.31 -16.55 -19.53
CA ALA A 301 8.37 -17.54 -19.00
C ALA A 301 7.10 -17.55 -19.83
N PHE A 302 6.45 -18.72 -19.89
CA PHE A 302 5.15 -18.85 -20.57
C PHE A 302 3.99 -18.72 -19.59
N ASN A 303 2.94 -18.03 -20.02
CA ASN A 303 1.70 -17.92 -19.29
C ASN A 303 0.50 -17.94 -20.25
N ASP A 304 -0.33 -18.98 -20.15
CA ASP A 304 -1.52 -19.16 -21.00
C ASP A 304 -2.50 -17.99 -20.92
N ASN A 305 -2.57 -17.31 -19.77
CA ASN A 305 -3.43 -16.13 -19.59
C ASN A 305 -2.96 -14.91 -20.38
N LEU A 306 -1.74 -14.94 -20.92
CA LEU A 306 -1.15 -13.88 -21.74
C LEU A 306 -1.12 -14.25 -23.22
N ASN A 307 -1.90 -15.23 -23.68
CA ASN A 307 -1.99 -15.53 -25.12
C ASN A 307 -2.41 -14.28 -25.92
N GLY A 308 -1.62 -13.91 -26.93
CA GLY A 308 -1.81 -12.67 -27.68
C GLY A 308 -1.16 -11.41 -27.07
N LYS A 309 -0.61 -11.50 -25.85
CA LYS A 309 0.01 -10.39 -25.10
C LYS A 309 1.45 -10.71 -24.68
N ILE A 310 2.27 -9.67 -24.57
CA ILE A 310 3.60 -9.79 -23.95
C ILE A 310 3.67 -8.79 -22.79
N ARG A 311 4.12 -9.27 -21.64
CA ARG A 311 4.46 -8.50 -20.46
C ARG A 311 5.97 -8.47 -20.31
N VAL A 312 6.55 -7.28 -20.23
CA VAL A 312 7.97 -7.06 -19.93
C VAL A 312 8.07 -6.40 -18.56
N SER A 313 8.89 -6.97 -17.67
CA SER A 313 9.18 -6.39 -16.36
C SER A 313 10.68 -6.18 -16.23
N VAL A 314 11.09 -5.01 -15.77
CA VAL A 314 12.49 -4.64 -15.59
C VAL A 314 12.71 -4.29 -14.13
N VAL A 315 13.64 -4.98 -13.47
CA VAL A 315 14.08 -4.69 -12.10
C VAL A 315 15.52 -4.20 -12.15
N ALA A 316 15.73 -2.93 -11.83
CA ALA A 316 17.04 -2.31 -11.77
C ALA A 316 17.53 -2.26 -10.32
N THR A 317 18.74 -2.75 -10.07
CA THR A 317 19.37 -2.87 -8.75
C THR A 317 20.72 -2.13 -8.71
N GLY A 318 21.20 -1.80 -7.51
CA GLY A 318 22.50 -1.15 -7.36
C GLY A 318 22.48 0.32 -7.76
N ILE A 319 21.30 0.95 -7.71
CA ILE A 319 21.12 2.36 -8.02
C ILE A 319 21.59 3.16 -6.81
N ASP A 320 22.81 3.68 -6.88
CA ASP A 320 23.33 4.57 -5.86
C ASP A 320 22.48 5.85 -5.82
N SER A 321 21.91 6.18 -4.66
CA SER A 321 21.25 7.46 -4.40
C SER A 321 22.25 8.62 -4.25
N ASP A 322 23.38 8.58 -4.98
CA ASP A 322 24.45 9.58 -4.89
C ASP A 322 24.31 10.70 -5.93
N ASN A 323 23.06 10.97 -6.34
CA ASN A 323 22.66 12.28 -6.86
C ASN A 323 22.11 13.19 -5.75
N GLY A 324 22.38 12.87 -4.48
CA GLY A 324 22.59 13.88 -3.45
C GLY A 324 23.88 14.63 -3.74
N GLY A 325 23.91 15.40 -4.84
CA GLY A 325 24.98 16.34 -5.13
C GLY A 325 25.22 17.14 -3.86
N GLN A 326 26.34 16.87 -3.21
CA GLN A 326 26.87 17.71 -2.17
C GLN A 326 27.12 19.07 -2.82
N ALA A 327 26.14 19.95 -2.76
CA ALA A 327 26.40 21.37 -2.70
C ALA A 327 27.20 21.54 -1.40
N GLN A 328 28.53 21.42 -1.50
CA GLN A 328 29.42 21.89 -0.45
C GLN A 328 29.01 23.33 -0.16
N PRO A 329 28.51 23.66 1.05
CA PRO A 329 28.43 25.05 1.41
C PRO A 329 29.89 25.51 1.53
N LEU A 330 30.36 26.28 0.54
CA LEU A 330 31.60 27.03 0.64
C LEU A 330 31.42 28.14 1.69
N THR A 331 31.39 27.76 2.97
CA THR A 331 31.54 28.69 4.08
C THR A 331 33.02 28.97 4.29
N GLN A 332 33.55 29.95 3.56
CA GLN A 332 34.73 30.68 4.02
C GLN A 332 34.29 31.92 4.82
N PRO A 333 34.78 32.12 6.05
CA PRO A 333 34.49 33.32 6.83
C PRO A 333 35.40 34.46 6.34
N PHE A 334 34.84 35.45 5.65
CA PHE A 334 35.54 36.71 5.40
C PHE A 334 35.44 37.61 6.63
N SER A 335 36.59 37.83 7.27
CA SER A 335 36.80 38.78 8.36
C SER A 335 36.67 40.22 7.83
N PHE A 336 35.74 41.00 8.41
CA PHE A 336 35.66 42.44 8.20
C PHE A 336 36.67 43.14 9.12
N ALA A 337 37.79 43.57 8.55
CA ALA A 337 38.65 44.58 9.14
C ALA A 337 38.88 45.73 8.14
N SER A 338 38.33 46.89 8.50
CA SER A 338 38.75 48.26 8.17
C SER A 338 39.24 48.58 6.76
N ARG A 339 38.44 49.35 6.01
CA ARG A 339 38.95 50.20 4.93
C ARG A 339 38.40 51.64 5.00
N PRO A 340 39.20 52.63 4.55
CA PRO A 340 38.88 54.05 4.65
C PRO A 340 38.05 54.57 3.48
N SER A 341 37.38 55.71 3.73
CA SER A 341 36.57 56.51 2.82
C SER A 341 37.35 57.07 1.63
N VAL A 342 36.80 56.95 0.41
CA VAL A 342 37.18 57.75 -0.76
C VAL A 342 35.92 58.18 -1.51
N ALA A 343 35.88 59.48 -1.84
CA ALA A 343 34.74 60.25 -2.31
C ALA A 343 34.33 60.01 -3.77
N VAL A 344 33.04 60.21 -4.05
CA VAL A 344 32.43 60.20 -5.40
C VAL A 344 32.37 61.63 -5.94
N PRO A 345 32.79 61.91 -7.19
CA PRO A 345 32.65 63.23 -7.80
C PRO A 345 31.25 63.43 -8.44
N GLN A 346 30.70 64.62 -8.24
CA GLN A 346 29.47 65.14 -8.86
C GLN A 346 29.68 65.53 -10.33
N SER A 347 28.69 65.26 -11.18
CA SER A 347 28.50 65.94 -12.47
C SER A 347 27.04 66.41 -12.61
N ALA A 348 26.88 67.69 -12.95
CA ALA A 348 25.61 68.38 -13.23
C ALA A 348 25.35 68.47 -14.77
N PRO A 349 24.28 69.13 -15.27
CA PRO A 349 23.16 68.49 -15.96
C PRO A 349 23.08 68.79 -17.48
N ALA A 350 22.41 67.94 -18.25
CA ALA A 350 22.08 68.17 -19.67
C ALA A 350 20.56 68.16 -19.93
N ALA A 351 20.15 69.03 -20.84
CA ALA A 351 18.79 69.50 -21.17
C ALA A 351 17.86 68.46 -21.84
N PRO A 352 16.53 68.70 -21.90
CA PRO A 352 15.52 67.70 -22.22
C PRO A 352 15.23 67.57 -23.73
N LYS A 353 14.91 66.36 -24.18
CA LYS A 353 14.34 66.04 -25.51
C LYS A 353 12.88 65.55 -25.37
N PRO A 354 12.04 65.71 -26.41
CA PRO A 354 10.59 65.75 -26.29
C PRO A 354 9.94 64.39 -25.98
N ALA A 355 8.87 64.44 -25.20
CA ALA A 355 8.02 63.30 -24.84
C ALA A 355 7.25 62.77 -26.06
N VAL A 356 7.30 61.46 -26.28
CA VAL A 356 6.37 60.73 -27.14
C VAL A 356 5.23 60.26 -26.25
N THR A 357 4.04 60.81 -26.49
CA THR A 357 2.79 60.44 -25.82
C THR A 357 2.32 59.09 -26.35
N LEU A 358 2.38 58.04 -25.54
CA LEU A 358 1.68 56.78 -25.81
C LEU A 358 0.25 56.90 -25.26
N THR A 359 -0.72 56.97 -26.17
CA THR A 359 -2.16 56.91 -25.88
C THR A 359 -2.56 55.52 -25.35
N PRO A 360 -3.45 55.43 -24.35
CA PRO A 360 -4.01 54.16 -23.89
C PRO A 360 -5.00 53.58 -24.92
N PRO A 361 -5.09 52.25 -25.09
CA PRO A 361 -6.10 51.64 -25.94
C PRO A 361 -7.50 51.73 -25.30
N THR A 362 -8.45 52.22 -26.09
CA THR A 362 -9.89 52.25 -25.83
C THR A 362 -10.46 50.83 -25.78
N PRO A 363 -11.38 50.50 -24.85
CA PRO A 363 -12.11 49.23 -24.87
C PRO A 363 -13.12 49.23 -26.03
N ALA A 364 -12.97 48.27 -26.94
CA ALA A 364 -13.96 48.00 -27.98
C ALA A 364 -15.21 47.36 -27.37
N ALA A 365 -16.37 47.89 -27.74
CA ALA A 365 -17.67 47.33 -27.44
C ALA A 365 -17.87 45.98 -28.17
N PRO A 366 -18.64 45.03 -27.60
CA PRO A 366 -18.95 43.78 -28.27
C PRO A 366 -19.94 44.01 -29.41
N GLU A 367 -19.60 43.54 -30.60
CA GLU A 367 -20.53 43.38 -31.72
C GLU A 367 -21.52 42.25 -31.40
N THR A 368 -22.79 42.58 -31.54
CA THR A 368 -23.92 41.66 -31.63
C THR A 368 -23.87 40.92 -32.97
N GLU A 369 -23.61 39.62 -32.93
CA GLU A 369 -24.01 38.68 -33.96
C GLU A 369 -24.99 37.65 -33.37
N GLU A 370 -25.95 37.30 -34.21
CA GLU A 370 -27.21 36.64 -33.90
C GLU A 370 -27.02 35.20 -33.41
N ALA A 371 -27.68 34.87 -32.30
CA ALA A 371 -27.82 33.49 -31.87
C ALA A 371 -28.86 32.79 -32.77
N GLU A 372 -28.39 32.01 -33.74
CA GLU A 372 -29.20 30.94 -34.34
C GLU A 372 -29.54 29.91 -33.26
N ALA A 373 -30.82 29.81 -32.94
CA ALA A 373 -31.37 28.72 -32.16
C ALA A 373 -31.30 27.42 -32.98
N LEU A 374 -30.27 26.61 -32.73
CA LEU A 374 -30.28 25.19 -33.07
C LEU A 374 -30.99 24.43 -31.96
N GLU A 375 -32.26 24.11 -32.19
CA GLU A 375 -33.00 23.10 -31.43
C GLU A 375 -32.32 21.74 -31.60
N LEU A 376 -31.65 21.26 -30.55
CA LEU A 376 -31.36 19.83 -30.38
C LEU A 376 -32.46 19.22 -29.51
N ASP A 377 -33.25 18.37 -30.15
CA ASP A 377 -34.30 17.53 -29.58
C ASP A 377 -33.66 16.48 -28.65
N VAL A 378 -33.68 16.74 -27.35
CA VAL A 378 -33.30 15.78 -26.31
C VAL A 378 -34.58 15.08 -25.85
N PRO A 379 -34.75 13.76 -26.05
CA PRO A 379 -35.92 13.06 -25.54
C PRO A 379 -35.93 13.12 -24.01
N GLU A 380 -36.98 13.74 -23.50
CA GLU A 380 -37.29 13.88 -22.09
C GLU A 380 -37.39 12.49 -21.42
N ALA A 381 -36.49 12.24 -20.46
CA ALA A 381 -36.53 11.04 -19.64
C ALA A 381 -37.82 11.04 -18.78
N PRO A 382 -38.60 9.96 -18.76
CA PRO A 382 -39.84 9.93 -18.00
C PRO A 382 -39.57 10.04 -16.51
N ALA A 383 -40.28 10.97 -15.86
CA ALA A 383 -40.27 11.16 -14.42
C ALA A 383 -40.58 9.84 -13.68
N PRO A 384 -39.86 9.51 -12.59
CA PRO A 384 -40.16 8.32 -11.81
C PRO A 384 -41.53 8.46 -11.13
N ALA A 385 -42.38 7.46 -11.36
CA ALA A 385 -43.68 7.35 -10.72
C ALA A 385 -43.55 7.24 -9.19
N PRO A 386 -44.50 7.78 -8.40
CA PRO A 386 -44.52 7.62 -6.96
C PRO A 386 -44.72 6.14 -6.59
N VAL A 387 -43.75 5.55 -5.88
CA VAL A 387 -43.87 4.21 -5.32
C VAL A 387 -44.68 4.33 -4.03
N GLU A 388 -45.88 3.73 -4.01
CA GLU A 388 -46.67 3.56 -2.78
C GLU A 388 -45.89 2.72 -1.76
N PRO A 389 -45.90 3.08 -0.46
CA PRO A 389 -45.26 2.28 0.57
C PRO A 389 -46.04 0.98 0.77
N ALA A 390 -45.50 -0.13 0.26
CA ALA A 390 -45.97 -1.46 0.59
C ALA A 390 -45.83 -1.69 2.11
N ALA A 391 -46.95 -2.04 2.74
CA ALA A 391 -47.04 -2.36 4.15
C ALA A 391 -46.05 -3.48 4.53
N SER A 392 -45.25 -3.21 5.56
CA SER A 392 -44.40 -4.19 6.22
C SER A 392 -45.25 -5.32 6.80
N ALA A 393 -45.15 -6.52 6.22
CA ALA A 393 -45.64 -7.73 6.85
C ALA A 393 -44.78 -8.06 8.09
N PRO A 394 -45.38 -8.41 9.25
CA PRO A 394 -44.62 -8.73 10.45
C PRO A 394 -43.89 -10.07 10.29
N PHE A 395 -42.58 -10.03 10.53
CA PHE A 395 -41.69 -11.18 10.63
C PHE A 395 -42.16 -12.12 11.76
N SER A 396 -42.45 -13.38 11.43
CA SER A 396 -42.71 -14.45 12.42
C SER A 396 -41.44 -15.32 12.57
N PRO A 397 -40.98 -15.59 13.81
CA PRO A 397 -39.83 -16.47 14.01
C PRO A 397 -40.21 -17.94 13.71
N PRO A 398 -39.29 -18.76 13.15
CA PRO A 398 -39.57 -20.15 12.85
C PRO A 398 -39.71 -20.96 14.15
N ARG A 399 -40.76 -21.78 14.20
CA ARG A 399 -40.97 -22.80 15.22
C ARG A 399 -40.09 -24.02 14.89
N PRO A 400 -39.36 -24.61 15.83
CA PRO A 400 -38.56 -25.80 15.55
C PRO A 400 -39.49 -26.98 15.23
N ALA A 401 -39.24 -27.62 14.08
CA ALA A 401 -39.87 -28.87 13.70
C ALA A 401 -39.24 -30.01 14.50
N ALA A 402 -40.06 -30.69 15.30
CA ALA A 402 -39.82 -32.06 15.72
C ALA A 402 -40.73 -32.98 14.86
N ILE A 403 -40.57 -34.30 15.04
CA ILE A 403 -41.14 -35.45 14.30
C ILE A 403 -40.16 -35.90 13.20
N PHE A 404 -39.54 -37.08 13.23
CA PHE A 404 -40.11 -38.43 13.41
C PHE A 404 -39.21 -39.42 14.20
N SER A 405 -39.90 -40.28 14.95
CA SER A 405 -39.56 -41.64 15.41
C SER A 405 -39.54 -42.63 14.20
N ASP A 406 -38.99 -43.85 14.20
CA ASP A 406 -39.13 -45.00 15.11
C ASP A 406 -38.08 -46.10 14.77
N GLU A 407 -37.87 -47.02 15.73
CA GLU A 407 -37.44 -48.45 15.62
C GLU A 407 -35.99 -48.74 15.13
N ASP A 408 -35.14 -49.57 15.77
CA ASP A 408 -35.32 -50.80 16.55
C ASP A 408 -34.09 -51.17 17.43
N ALA A 409 -34.35 -52.01 18.44
CA ALA A 409 -33.53 -53.14 18.94
C ALA A 409 -32.36 -52.96 19.96
N ASP A 410 -32.63 -53.52 21.16
CA ASP A 410 -31.81 -54.46 21.95
C ASP A 410 -30.91 -54.02 23.13
N GLU A 411 -31.46 -54.30 24.33
CA GLU A 411 -30.92 -55.06 25.49
C GLU A 411 -29.85 -54.52 26.46
N ASP A 412 -30.18 -54.71 27.76
CA ASP A 412 -29.38 -54.76 29.00
C ASP A 412 -28.75 -53.45 29.56
N GLU A 413 -28.77 -53.07 30.86
CA GLU A 413 -28.82 -53.82 32.11
C GLU A 413 -29.17 -52.87 33.31
N LEU A 414 -30.01 -53.38 34.22
CA LEU A 414 -30.27 -53.13 35.66
C LEU A 414 -29.16 -52.37 36.48
N VAL A 415 -29.34 -51.59 37.59
CA VAL A 415 -30.27 -51.66 38.75
C VAL A 415 -30.08 -50.46 39.75
N LEU A 416 -31.21 -49.97 40.28
CA LEU A 416 -31.61 -49.43 41.62
C LEU A 416 -30.86 -48.33 42.42
N GLY A 417 -31.69 -47.41 42.97
CA GLY A 417 -31.47 -46.72 44.25
C GLY A 417 -32.45 -45.55 44.54
N GLU A 418 -33.65 -45.83 45.06
CA GLU A 418 -34.61 -44.89 45.70
C GLU A 418 -34.00 -44.23 46.98
N GLU A 419 -34.45 -43.12 47.57
CA GLU A 419 -35.82 -42.85 48.08
C GLU A 419 -35.93 -41.42 48.68
N SER A 420 -37.14 -40.82 48.63
CA SER A 420 -37.83 -40.04 49.69
C SER A 420 -38.53 -38.72 49.28
N ALA A 421 -39.79 -38.89 48.84
CA ALA A 421 -41.06 -38.25 49.24
C ALA A 421 -41.19 -36.76 49.68
N ALA A 422 -42.26 -36.14 49.13
CA ALA A 422 -42.83 -34.78 49.33
C ALA A 422 -43.69 -34.62 50.62
N PRO A 423 -44.38 -33.46 50.88
CA PRO A 423 -45.66 -33.15 50.22
C PRO A 423 -46.01 -31.63 50.03
N ALA A 424 -47.24 -31.39 49.54
CA ALA A 424 -47.76 -30.26 48.75
C ALA A 424 -48.27 -28.98 49.48
N ALA A 425 -48.25 -27.87 48.70
CA ALA A 425 -49.14 -26.68 48.51
C ALA A 425 -50.04 -26.10 49.65
N PRO A 426 -50.31 -24.77 49.65
CA PRO A 426 -51.46 -24.26 48.88
C PRO A 426 -51.29 -22.85 48.24
N ALA A 427 -52.25 -22.49 47.37
CA ALA A 427 -52.33 -21.25 46.59
C ALA A 427 -53.04 -20.08 47.32
N ALA A 428 -52.64 -18.83 47.02
CA ALA A 428 -53.46 -17.61 47.16
C ALA A 428 -52.92 -16.44 46.28
N ALA A 429 -53.84 -15.72 45.63
CA ALA A 429 -53.64 -14.59 44.70
C ALA A 429 -53.55 -13.21 45.42
N PRO A 430 -53.69 -12.05 44.74
CA PRO A 430 -52.86 -11.41 43.70
C PRO A 430 -52.22 -10.09 44.21
N ALA A 431 -51.05 -9.69 43.69
CA ALA A 431 -50.40 -8.42 44.05
C ALA A 431 -50.20 -7.48 42.85
N GLN A 432 -50.43 -6.20 43.12
CA GLN A 432 -50.60 -5.04 42.25
C GLN A 432 -49.29 -4.59 41.55
N PRO A 433 -49.39 -3.79 40.46
CA PRO A 433 -48.24 -3.42 39.63
C PRO A 433 -47.41 -2.28 40.25
N ALA A 434 -46.09 -2.37 40.16
CA ALA A 434 -45.13 -1.34 40.56
C ALA A 434 -44.04 -1.18 39.46
N PRO A 435 -43.29 -0.06 39.43
CA PRO A 435 -43.40 0.96 38.41
C PRO A 435 -42.39 0.81 37.26
N ARG A 436 -42.77 1.29 36.07
CA ARG A 436 -41.88 1.38 34.89
C ARG A 436 -40.80 2.43 35.15
N VAL A 437 -39.54 1.99 35.15
CA VAL A 437 -38.37 2.86 35.18
C VAL A 437 -38.18 3.50 33.80
N SER A 438 -38.07 4.83 33.79
CA SER A 438 -37.81 5.68 32.64
C SER A 438 -36.46 5.33 32.00
N THR A 439 -36.49 4.94 30.73
CA THR A 439 -35.32 4.80 29.86
C THR A 439 -34.73 6.18 29.61
N GLY A 440 -33.50 6.40 30.09
CA GLY A 440 -32.75 7.63 29.88
C GLY A 440 -32.47 7.89 28.41
N GLY A 441 -32.82 9.10 27.96
CA GLY A 441 -32.52 9.63 26.63
C GLY A 441 -31.01 9.73 26.36
N THR A 442 -30.68 9.66 25.08
CA THR A 442 -29.31 9.63 24.56
C THR A 442 -28.62 10.99 24.71
N LEU A 443 -27.28 10.99 24.72
CA LEU A 443 -26.41 12.17 24.86
C LEU A 443 -26.68 13.31 23.84
N PHE A 444 -27.41 13.01 22.76
CA PHE A 444 -27.81 13.98 21.75
C PHE A 444 -28.90 14.95 22.27
N GLU A 445 -29.77 14.47 23.16
CA GLU A 445 -30.90 15.24 23.70
C GLU A 445 -30.45 16.27 24.77
N ARG A 446 -29.33 15.99 25.46
CA ARG A 446 -28.73 16.92 26.45
C ARG A 446 -27.91 18.05 25.82
N MET A 447 -27.39 17.87 24.60
CA MET A 447 -26.66 18.92 23.88
C MET A 447 -27.60 19.93 23.19
N ALA A 448 -28.82 19.51 22.84
CA ALA A 448 -29.80 20.36 22.14
C ALA A 448 -30.55 21.35 23.06
N GLY A 449 -30.45 21.18 24.39
CA GLY A 449 -31.11 22.05 25.38
C GLY A 449 -30.32 23.28 25.81
N LEU A 450 -29.05 23.42 25.39
CA LEU A 450 -28.15 24.50 25.83
C LEU A 450 -28.22 25.77 24.96
N THR A 451 -29.08 25.80 23.93
CA THR A 451 -29.17 26.93 22.97
C THR A 451 -30.52 27.64 22.91
N ARG A 452 -31.43 27.41 23.86
CA ARG A 452 -32.71 28.16 23.94
C ARG A 452 -33.03 28.68 25.35
N GLY A 453 -32.43 29.83 25.64
CA GLY A 453 -32.92 31.00 26.40
C GLY A 453 -33.72 30.87 27.71
N SER A 454 -33.33 31.66 28.71
CA SER A 454 -34.27 32.51 29.46
C SER A 454 -33.57 33.67 30.19
N GLU A 455 -34.02 34.89 29.89
CA GLU A 455 -34.01 36.09 30.76
C GLU A 455 -34.79 35.77 32.08
N LYS A 456 -34.75 36.50 33.21
CA LYS A 456 -34.65 37.95 33.49
C LYS A 456 -34.53 38.20 35.01
N THR A 457 -34.15 39.45 35.35
CA THR A 457 -34.17 40.21 36.65
C THR A 457 -32.86 40.17 37.46
N SER A 458 -32.23 41.28 37.89
CA SER A 458 -32.57 42.72 37.94
C SER A 458 -31.31 43.59 38.22
N GLY A 459 -31.23 44.81 37.64
CA GLY A 459 -30.59 45.97 38.30
C GLY A 459 -29.34 46.63 37.67
N ALA A 460 -29.60 47.67 36.85
CA ALA A 460 -28.92 48.97 36.76
C ALA A 460 -27.42 49.16 36.36
N ASP A 461 -27.26 50.08 35.40
CA ASP A 461 -26.19 51.07 35.16
C ASP A 461 -24.99 50.77 34.21
N ASP A 462 -25.15 51.30 32.99
CA ASP A 462 -24.28 52.19 32.20
C ASP A 462 -22.82 51.84 31.79
N ALA A 463 -22.68 51.78 30.45
CA ALA A 463 -21.71 52.48 29.60
C ALA A 463 -20.29 51.91 29.31
N ALA A 464 -20.01 51.93 27.99
CA ALA A 464 -18.74 52.13 27.29
C ALA A 464 -17.79 50.94 27.01
N SER A 465 -17.77 50.62 25.71
CA SER A 465 -16.75 49.98 24.85
C SER A 465 -15.30 49.85 25.35
N GLY A 466 -14.73 48.65 25.18
CA GLY A 466 -13.28 48.42 25.15
C GLY A 466 -12.93 47.04 24.58
N VAL A 467 -12.40 46.99 23.37
CA VAL A 467 -11.85 45.79 22.72
C VAL A 467 -10.44 45.54 23.27
N ASP A 468 -10.22 44.33 23.77
CA ASP A 468 -8.97 43.87 24.38
C ASP A 468 -8.09 43.20 23.31
N ILE A 469 -7.01 43.86 22.89
CA ILE A 469 -6.06 43.35 21.88
C ILE A 469 -4.81 42.80 22.61
N PRO A 470 -4.47 41.50 22.46
CA PRO A 470 -3.35 40.88 23.17
C PRO A 470 -1.97 41.35 22.70
N ARG A 471 -1.08 41.51 23.69
CA ARG A 471 0.22 42.23 23.68
C ARG A 471 1.38 41.65 22.84
N PHE A 472 1.16 40.70 21.93
CA PHE A 472 2.27 40.14 21.13
C PHE A 472 2.46 40.82 19.77
N LEU A 473 1.53 41.68 19.35
CA LEU A 473 1.55 42.36 18.05
C LEU A 473 2.45 43.61 17.95
N ASN A 474 3.24 43.93 18.98
CA ASN A 474 4.00 45.20 19.01
C ASN A 474 5.49 45.08 19.38
N ARG A 475 6.20 44.09 18.85
CA ARG A 475 7.67 44.12 18.76
C ARG A 475 8.19 43.48 17.48
N GLN A 476 8.36 44.29 16.44
CA GLN A 476 9.66 44.53 15.77
C GLN A 476 9.45 45.19 14.42
N SER A 477 9.79 46.49 14.36
CA SER A 477 10.31 47.22 13.20
C SER A 477 10.52 48.65 13.68
N ASN A 478 11.57 49.40 13.42
CA ASN A 478 12.84 49.21 12.73
C ASN A 478 13.54 50.59 12.96
N GLN A 479 14.78 50.60 13.44
CA GLN A 479 15.84 51.63 13.26
C GLN A 479 16.82 51.66 14.43
#